data_AF-A0AB38NYY2-F1
#
_entry.id   AF-A0AB38NYY2-F1
#
_cell.length_a   1.000
_cell.length_b   1.000
_cell.length_c   1.000
_cell.angle_alpha   90.00
_cell.angle_beta   90.00
_cell.angle_gamma   90.00
#
_symmetry.space_group_name_H-M   'P 1'
#
loop_
_entity.id
_entity.type
_entity.pdbx_description
1 polymer ?
#
loop_
_entity_poly.entity_id
_entity_poly.type
_entity_poly.pdbx_seq_one_letter_code
_entity_poly.pdbx_strand_id
1 'polypeptide(L)'
;MSWLLSRWKPVLIAVLCGLAVWWFSHQRYTAGYGDASAEWALKWKQRDADDATALAKRQAEAREEEQRRQGEVDEIRKQARQQLAGVQADADRARAASRGLHDRADKLARQLAERERACGAGTTGRGETENSGAVLLADLFRRADERAGELAREADEARARGLACEAAYGSIATPLKR
;
A
#
# COMPACT_ATOMS: atom_id res chain seq x y z
N MET A 1 76.27 63.92 -9.26
CA MET A 1 75.05 63.75 -8.42
C MET A 1 73.96 64.82 -8.66
N SER A 2 74.14 65.83 -9.54
CA SER A 2 73.17 66.93 -9.74
C SER A 2 72.08 66.69 -10.80
N TRP A 3 72.30 65.77 -11.75
CA TRP A 3 71.29 65.45 -12.78
C TRP A 3 70.07 64.72 -12.21
N LEU A 4 70.27 63.90 -11.17
CA LEU A 4 69.21 63.24 -10.41
C LEU A 4 68.32 64.26 -9.66
N LEU A 5 68.91 65.34 -9.14
CA LEU A 5 68.22 66.40 -8.39
C LEU A 5 67.43 67.38 -9.30
N SER A 6 67.65 67.37 -10.62
CA SER A 6 66.95 68.25 -11.57
C SER A 6 65.75 67.55 -12.24
N ARG A 7 65.85 66.24 -12.51
CA ARG A 7 64.79 65.43 -13.18
C ARG A 7 63.86 64.66 -12.23
N TRP A 8 64.02 64.79 -10.92
CA TRP A 8 63.13 64.12 -9.96
C TRP A 8 61.68 64.64 -10.01
N LYS A 9 61.46 65.94 -10.25
CA LYS A 9 60.11 66.53 -10.33
C LYS A 9 59.19 65.88 -11.39
N PRO A 10 59.60 65.75 -12.68
CA PRO A 10 58.76 65.10 -13.69
C PRO A 10 58.57 63.60 -13.44
N VAL A 11 59.55 62.91 -12.86
CA VAL A 11 59.41 61.50 -12.46
C VAL A 11 58.37 61.35 -11.35
N LEU A 12 58.42 62.22 -10.34
CA LEU A 12 57.47 62.23 -9.24
C LEU A 12 56.04 62.52 -9.73
N ILE A 13 55.88 63.46 -10.67
CA ILE A 13 54.59 63.74 -11.32
C ILE A 13 54.08 62.51 -12.09
N ALA A 14 54.92 61.86 -12.90
CA ALA A 14 54.51 60.67 -13.65
C ALA A 14 54.06 59.52 -12.74
N VAL A 15 54.77 59.29 -11.63
CA VAL A 15 54.40 58.28 -10.62
C VAL A 15 53.06 58.63 -9.96
N LEU A 16 52.85 59.90 -9.57
CA LEU A 16 51.57 60.34 -8.99
C LEU A 16 50.41 60.18 -9.98
N CYS A 17 50.61 60.51 -11.26
CA CYS A 17 49.61 60.28 -12.30
C CYS A 17 49.30 58.79 -12.47
N GLY A 18 50.32 57.92 -12.48
CA GLY A 18 50.13 56.48 -12.56
C GLY A 18 49.34 55.92 -11.38
N LEU A 19 49.66 56.35 -10.16
CA LEU A 19 48.94 55.97 -8.95
C LEU A 19 47.49 56.48 -8.95
N ALA A 20 47.25 57.70 -9.43
CA ALA A 20 45.90 58.25 -9.54
C ALA A 20 45.04 57.49 -10.56
N VAL A 21 45.61 57.14 -11.72
CA VAL A 21 44.91 56.32 -12.74
C VAL A 21 44.65 54.91 -12.21
N TRP A 22 45.64 54.29 -11.57
CA TRP A 22 45.48 52.97 -10.96
C TRP A 22 44.42 52.98 -9.87
N TRP A 23 44.46 53.95 -8.94
CA TRP A 23 43.48 54.11 -7.89
C TRP A 23 42.07 54.29 -8.44
N PHE A 24 41.89 55.17 -9.42
CA PHE A 24 40.60 55.44 -10.03
C PHE A 24 40.07 54.22 -10.81
N SER A 25 40.93 53.54 -11.56
CA SER A 25 40.58 52.31 -12.28
C SER A 25 40.19 51.20 -11.30
N HIS A 26 40.93 51.04 -10.20
CA HIS A 26 40.66 50.06 -9.17
C HIS A 26 39.31 50.34 -8.50
N GLN A 27 39.07 51.59 -8.06
CA GLN A 27 37.81 52.02 -7.46
C GLN A 27 36.61 51.77 -8.38
N ARG A 28 36.72 52.13 -9.67
CA ARG A 28 35.69 51.88 -10.70
C ARG A 28 35.43 50.38 -10.89
N TYR A 29 36.49 49.57 -10.96
CA TYR A 29 36.37 48.12 -11.14
C TYR A 29 35.72 47.46 -9.93
N THR A 30 36.15 47.79 -8.71
CA THR A 30 35.59 47.20 -7.48
C THR A 30 34.14 47.60 -7.26
N ALA A 31 33.78 48.85 -7.56
CA ALA A 31 32.40 49.31 -7.50
C ALA A 31 31.51 48.56 -8.51
N GLY A 32 31.92 48.49 -9.78
CA GLY A 32 31.17 47.78 -10.81
C GLY A 32 31.06 46.27 -10.56
N TYR A 33 32.12 45.63 -10.03
CA TYR A 33 32.07 44.23 -9.62
C TYR A 33 31.11 44.03 -8.44
N GLY A 34 31.11 44.96 -7.47
CA GLY A 34 30.16 44.97 -6.36
C GLY A 34 28.70 45.02 -6.85
N ASP A 35 28.37 45.98 -7.71
CA ASP A 35 27.02 46.13 -8.27
C ASP A 35 26.59 44.90 -9.06
N ALA A 36 27.46 44.39 -9.94
CA ALA A 36 27.18 43.19 -10.71
C ALA A 36 26.97 41.97 -9.77
N SER A 37 27.80 41.81 -8.74
CA SER A 37 27.66 40.71 -7.78
C SER A 37 26.34 40.78 -7.01
N ALA A 38 25.90 41.99 -6.63
CA ALA A 38 24.63 42.21 -5.94
C ALA A 38 23.43 41.95 -6.88
N GLU A 39 23.50 42.40 -8.13
CA GLU A 39 22.47 42.15 -9.14
C GLU A 39 22.31 40.64 -9.40
N TRP A 40 23.43 39.93 -9.62
CA TRP A 40 23.41 38.49 -9.80
C TRP A 40 22.87 37.79 -8.55
N ALA A 41 23.33 38.16 -7.35
CA ALA A 41 22.85 37.58 -6.11
C ALA A 41 21.31 37.75 -5.94
N LEU A 42 20.76 38.89 -6.35
CA LEU A 42 19.31 39.11 -6.34
C LEU A 42 18.59 38.20 -7.34
N LYS A 43 19.11 38.07 -8.58
CA LYS A 43 18.54 37.16 -9.60
C LYS A 43 18.55 35.71 -9.14
N TRP A 44 19.65 35.25 -8.51
CA TRP A 44 19.73 33.90 -7.96
C TRP A 44 18.71 33.70 -6.84
N LYS A 45 18.60 34.64 -5.89
CA LYS A 45 17.60 34.56 -4.82
C LYS A 45 16.17 34.51 -5.35
N GLN A 46 15.86 35.32 -6.36
CA GLN A 46 14.54 35.32 -6.97
C GLN A 46 14.24 33.98 -7.63
N ARG A 47 15.19 33.47 -8.43
CA ARG A 47 15.06 32.17 -9.07
C ARG A 47 14.93 31.03 -8.06
N ASP A 48 15.72 31.03 -7.00
CA ASP A 48 15.64 30.00 -5.95
C ASP A 48 14.29 30.05 -5.22
N ALA A 49 13.71 31.25 -5.04
CA ALA A 49 12.36 31.41 -4.48
C ALA A 49 11.26 30.91 -5.43
N ASP A 50 11.39 31.22 -6.73
CA ASP A 50 10.48 30.73 -7.77
C ASP A 50 10.56 29.20 -7.89
N ASP A 51 11.76 28.65 -7.87
CA ASP A 51 12.03 27.21 -7.91
C ASP A 51 11.47 26.50 -6.66
N ALA A 52 11.66 27.08 -5.47
CA ALA A 52 11.09 26.56 -4.23
C ALA A 52 9.55 26.55 -4.27
N THR A 53 8.94 27.62 -4.80
CA THR A 53 7.49 27.73 -4.95
C THR A 53 6.96 26.72 -5.97
N ALA A 54 7.63 26.58 -7.12
CA ALA A 54 7.27 25.61 -8.14
C ALA A 54 7.42 24.16 -7.63
N LEU A 55 8.47 23.88 -6.84
CA LEU A 55 8.66 22.58 -6.20
C LEU A 55 7.55 22.30 -5.19
N ALA A 56 7.22 23.25 -4.31
CA ALA A 56 6.16 23.10 -3.32
C ALA A 56 4.81 22.81 -3.99
N LYS A 57 4.50 23.51 -5.10
CA LYS A 57 3.28 23.29 -5.88
C LYS A 57 3.23 21.87 -6.47
N ARG A 58 4.31 21.42 -7.14
CA ARG A 58 4.38 20.06 -7.69
C ARG A 58 4.26 18.98 -6.61
N GLN A 59 4.85 19.19 -5.44
CA GLN A 59 4.73 18.28 -4.31
C GLN A 59 3.31 18.24 -3.74
N ALA A 60 2.61 19.38 -3.68
CA ALA A 60 1.23 19.43 -3.23
C ALA A 60 0.30 18.68 -4.20
N GLU A 61 0.42 18.93 -5.51
CA GLU A 61 -0.35 18.24 -6.55
C GLU A 61 -0.09 16.73 -6.53
N ALA A 62 1.17 16.31 -6.38
CA ALA A 62 1.52 14.89 -6.27
C ALA A 62 0.93 14.24 -5.01
N ARG A 63 0.96 14.94 -3.86
CA ARG A 63 0.38 14.45 -2.61
C ARG A 63 -1.14 14.34 -2.67
N GLU A 64 -1.81 15.28 -3.33
CA GLU A 64 -3.27 15.23 -3.52
C GLU A 64 -3.68 14.01 -4.36
N GLU A 65 -2.96 13.77 -5.47
CA GLU A 65 -3.17 12.58 -6.30
C GLU A 65 -2.89 11.28 -5.52
N GLU A 66 -1.82 11.25 -4.73
CA GLU A 66 -1.50 10.10 -3.87
C GLU A 66 -2.61 9.85 -2.84
N GLN A 67 -3.08 10.89 -2.15
CA GLN A 67 -4.16 10.78 -1.18
C GLN A 67 -5.47 10.30 -1.81
N ARG A 68 -5.80 10.78 -3.02
CA ARG A 68 -6.97 10.29 -3.75
C ARG A 68 -6.88 8.79 -4.01
N ARG A 69 -5.73 8.32 -4.52
CA ARG A 69 -5.50 6.88 -4.80
C ARG A 69 -5.51 6.04 -3.53
N GLN A 70 -4.89 6.54 -2.45
CA GLN A 70 -4.93 5.86 -1.15
C GLN A 70 -6.37 5.73 -0.63
N GLY A 71 -7.19 6.79 -0.75
CA GLY A 71 -8.60 6.75 -0.36
C GLY A 71 -9.42 5.70 -1.11
N GLU A 72 -9.21 5.57 -2.43
CA GLU A 72 -9.87 4.52 -3.22
C GLU A 72 -9.46 3.12 -2.76
N VAL A 73 -8.16 2.89 -2.53
CA VAL A 73 -7.65 1.60 -2.03
C VAL A 73 -8.16 1.29 -0.62
N ASP A 74 -8.28 2.29 0.25
CA ASP A 74 -8.78 2.12 1.61
C ASP A 74 -10.27 1.73 1.64
N GLU A 75 -11.10 2.32 0.76
CA GLU A 75 -12.50 1.90 0.61
C GLU A 75 -12.61 0.47 0.07
N ILE A 76 -11.78 0.09 -0.91
CA ILE A 76 -11.71 -1.31 -1.39
C ILE A 76 -11.33 -2.24 -0.24
N ARG A 77 -10.34 -1.86 0.57
CA ARG A 77 -9.92 -2.65 1.74
C ARG A 77 -11.03 -2.81 2.77
N LYS A 78 -11.81 -1.75 3.00
CA LYS A 78 -12.96 -1.77 3.91
C LYS A 78 -14.06 -2.69 3.39
N GLN A 79 -14.39 -2.60 2.10
CA GLN A 79 -15.36 -3.50 1.46
C GLN A 79 -14.89 -4.96 1.52
N ALA A 80 -13.62 -5.23 1.25
CA ALA A 80 -13.04 -6.56 1.34
C ALA A 80 -13.15 -7.15 2.76
N ARG A 81 -12.89 -6.34 3.79
CA ARG A 81 -13.08 -6.75 5.20
C ARG A 81 -14.53 -7.09 5.51
N GLN A 82 -15.49 -6.30 5.00
CA GLN A 82 -16.91 -6.57 5.18
C GLN A 82 -17.33 -7.87 4.48
N GLN A 83 -16.84 -8.10 3.25
CA GLN A 83 -17.11 -9.36 2.53
C GLN A 83 -16.55 -10.57 3.27
N LEU A 84 -15.31 -10.49 3.78
CA LEU A 84 -14.71 -11.57 4.57
C LEU A 84 -15.48 -11.84 5.86
N ALA A 85 -15.97 -10.80 6.54
CA ALA A 85 -16.82 -10.96 7.71
C ALA A 85 -18.17 -11.63 7.35
N GLY A 86 -18.74 -11.28 6.20
CA GLY A 86 -19.93 -11.95 5.66
C GLY A 86 -19.68 -13.44 5.38
N VAL A 87 -18.60 -13.77 4.67
CA VAL A 87 -18.19 -15.16 4.40
C VAL A 87 -18.01 -15.96 5.70
N GLN A 88 -17.39 -15.36 6.73
CA GLN A 88 -17.24 -16.00 8.03
C GLN A 88 -18.59 -16.26 8.71
N ALA A 89 -19.48 -15.27 8.71
CA ALA A 89 -20.82 -15.42 9.26
C ALA A 89 -21.63 -16.49 8.51
N ASP A 90 -21.49 -16.57 7.19
CA ASP A 90 -22.16 -17.55 6.34
C ASP A 90 -21.64 -18.97 6.63
N ALA A 91 -20.32 -19.12 6.74
CA ALA A 91 -19.68 -20.37 7.14
C ALA A 91 -20.14 -20.83 8.53
N ASP A 92 -20.28 -19.92 9.50
CA ASP A 92 -20.76 -20.26 10.84
C ASP A 92 -22.23 -20.68 10.85
N ARG A 93 -23.08 -20.03 10.05
CA ARG A 93 -24.48 -20.46 9.86
C ARG A 93 -24.56 -21.83 9.20
N ALA A 94 -23.73 -22.09 8.18
CA ALA A 94 -23.65 -23.40 7.54
C ALA A 94 -23.22 -24.48 8.54
N ARG A 95 -22.16 -24.25 9.32
CA ARG A 95 -21.71 -25.17 10.38
C ARG A 95 -22.78 -25.47 11.42
N ALA A 96 -23.56 -24.46 11.83
CA ALA A 96 -24.66 -24.65 12.77
C ALA A 96 -25.76 -25.54 12.19
N ALA A 97 -26.12 -25.34 10.91
CA ALA A 97 -27.06 -26.19 10.20
C ALA A 97 -26.54 -27.62 10.04
N SER A 98 -25.28 -27.80 9.63
CA SER A 98 -24.61 -29.10 9.50
C SER A 98 -24.62 -29.88 10.80
N ARG A 99 -24.26 -29.26 11.94
CA ARG A 99 -24.34 -29.91 13.26
C ARG A 99 -25.74 -30.42 13.56
N GLY A 100 -26.78 -29.62 13.30
CA GLY A 100 -28.17 -30.03 13.48
C GLY A 100 -28.58 -31.19 12.57
N LEU A 101 -28.05 -31.26 11.34
CA LEU A 101 -28.24 -32.42 10.45
C LEU A 101 -27.51 -33.65 10.97
N HIS A 102 -26.25 -33.52 11.41
CA HIS A 102 -25.47 -34.62 11.96
C HIS A 102 -26.14 -35.24 13.18
N ASP A 103 -26.66 -34.43 14.10
CA ASP A 103 -27.38 -34.93 15.28
C ASP A 103 -28.63 -35.72 14.92
N ARG A 104 -29.39 -35.26 13.91
CA ARG A 104 -30.58 -35.96 13.42
C ARG A 104 -30.22 -37.26 12.69
N ALA A 105 -29.17 -37.24 11.87
CA ALA A 105 -28.66 -38.40 11.17
C ALA A 105 -28.17 -39.47 12.15
N ASP A 106 -27.41 -39.08 13.17
CA ASP A 106 -26.96 -39.97 14.25
C ASP A 106 -28.13 -40.60 15.00
N LYS A 107 -29.14 -39.79 15.36
CA LYS A 107 -30.32 -40.29 16.06
C LYS A 107 -31.07 -41.33 15.22
N LEU A 108 -31.25 -41.07 13.93
CA LEU A 108 -31.88 -42.01 13.00
C LEU A 108 -31.04 -43.28 12.84
N ALA A 109 -29.73 -43.14 12.68
CA ALA A 109 -28.81 -44.27 12.57
C ALA A 109 -28.82 -45.17 13.80
N ARG A 110 -28.87 -44.59 15.01
CA ARG A 110 -29.02 -45.36 16.26
C ARG A 110 -30.35 -46.11 16.33
N GLN A 111 -31.45 -45.45 15.97
CA GLN A 111 -32.78 -46.08 15.94
C GLN A 111 -32.84 -47.24 14.94
N LEU A 112 -32.23 -47.10 13.77
CA LEU A 112 -32.13 -48.16 12.78
C LEU A 112 -31.27 -49.33 13.29
N ALA A 113 -30.11 -49.03 13.87
CA ALA A 113 -29.24 -50.04 14.47
C ALA A 113 -29.93 -50.81 15.61
N GLU A 114 -30.70 -50.13 16.46
CA GLU A 114 -31.50 -50.76 17.52
C GLU A 114 -32.59 -51.68 16.93
N ARG A 115 -33.30 -51.23 15.89
CA ARG A 115 -34.29 -52.08 15.19
C ARG A 115 -33.67 -53.28 14.51
N GLU A 116 -32.52 -53.11 13.84
CA GLU A 116 -31.77 -54.20 13.21
C GLU A 116 -31.35 -55.25 14.24
N ARG A 117 -30.91 -54.83 15.43
CA ARG A 117 -30.61 -55.73 16.56
C ARG A 117 -31.86 -56.43 17.09
N ALA A 118 -32.97 -55.70 17.27
CA ALA A 118 -34.22 -56.26 17.79
C ALA A 118 -34.84 -57.29 16.83
N CYS A 119 -34.82 -57.04 15.52
CA CYS A 119 -35.31 -57.98 14.50
C CYS A 119 -34.32 -59.13 14.22
N GLY A 120 -33.02 -58.93 14.49
CA GLY A 120 -31.95 -59.91 14.27
C GLY A 120 -31.76 -60.93 15.40
N ALA A 121 -32.47 -60.79 16.53
CA ALA A 121 -32.29 -61.63 17.72
C ALA A 121 -32.60 -63.14 17.51
N GLY A 122 -33.16 -63.54 16.36
CA GLY A 122 -33.42 -64.93 16.00
C GLY A 122 -32.44 -65.57 14.99
N THR A 123 -31.45 -64.84 14.46
CA THR A 123 -30.52 -65.37 13.45
C THR A 123 -29.23 -65.85 14.12
N THR A 124 -29.06 -67.16 14.25
CA THR A 124 -27.83 -67.79 14.73
C THR A 124 -26.70 -67.57 13.71
N GLY A 125 -25.78 -66.65 14.00
CA GLY A 125 -24.59 -66.40 13.18
C GLY A 125 -24.20 -64.93 12.98
N ARG A 126 -25.01 -63.97 13.41
CA ARG A 126 -24.65 -62.54 13.31
C ARG A 126 -23.74 -62.15 14.48
N GLY A 127 -22.48 -61.83 14.17
CA GLY A 127 -21.52 -61.37 15.18
C GLY A 127 -21.94 -60.05 15.80
N GLU A 128 -21.84 -59.93 17.13
CA GLU A 128 -22.13 -58.71 17.91
C GLU A 128 -21.30 -57.48 17.50
N THR A 129 -20.32 -57.66 16.62
CA THR A 129 -19.31 -56.68 16.17
C THR A 129 -19.57 -56.06 14.80
N GLU A 130 -20.64 -56.41 14.09
CA GLU A 130 -21.01 -55.69 12.85
C GLU A 130 -21.57 -54.30 13.19
N ASN A 131 -20.76 -53.26 12.93
CA ASN A 131 -21.22 -51.87 13.02
C ASN A 131 -22.39 -51.71 12.04
N SER A 132 -23.59 -51.35 12.54
CA SER A 132 -24.78 -51.14 11.70
C SER A 132 -24.43 -50.20 10.53
N GLY A 133 -24.79 -50.59 9.30
CA GLY A 133 -24.50 -49.81 8.10
C GLY A 133 -25.06 -48.38 8.17
N ALA A 134 -26.15 -48.18 8.92
CA ALA A 134 -26.72 -46.86 9.16
C ALA A 134 -25.79 -45.96 9.98
N VAL A 135 -25.07 -46.51 10.97
CA VAL A 135 -24.09 -45.78 11.79
C VAL A 135 -22.87 -45.41 10.96
N LEU A 136 -22.38 -46.32 10.12
CA LEU A 136 -21.28 -46.03 9.20
C LEU A 136 -21.65 -44.93 8.21
N LEU A 137 -22.85 -44.99 7.63
CA LEU A 137 -23.33 -43.97 6.68
C LEU A 137 -23.42 -42.59 7.33
N ALA A 138 -23.89 -42.50 8.59
CA ALA A 138 -23.93 -41.25 9.33
C ALA A 138 -22.53 -40.67 9.58
N ASP A 139 -21.54 -41.51 9.91
CA ASP A 139 -20.15 -41.06 10.08
C ASP A 139 -19.52 -40.59 8.76
N LEU A 140 -19.73 -41.34 7.67
CA LEU A 140 -19.25 -40.95 6.34
C LEU A 140 -19.89 -39.65 5.86
N PHE A 141 -21.20 -39.48 6.08
CA PHE A 141 -21.90 -38.25 5.77
C PHE A 141 -21.31 -37.05 6.53
N ARG A 142 -21.06 -37.21 7.84
CA ARG A 142 -20.41 -36.17 8.66
C ARG A 142 -19.05 -35.77 8.09
N ARG A 143 -18.17 -36.73 7.84
CA ARG A 143 -16.81 -36.45 7.31
C ARG A 143 -16.87 -35.78 5.94
N ALA A 144 -17.79 -36.20 5.09
CA ALA A 144 -17.98 -35.63 3.77
C ALA A 144 -18.46 -34.17 3.86
N ASP A 145 -19.45 -33.89 4.72
CA ASP A 145 -19.97 -32.54 4.93
C ASP A 145 -18.93 -31.62 5.58
N GLU A 146 -18.20 -32.09 6.59
CA GLU A 146 -17.10 -31.35 7.22
C GLU A 146 -16.03 -30.97 6.19
N ARG A 147 -15.63 -31.92 5.33
CA ARG A 147 -14.65 -31.65 4.28
C ARG A 147 -15.18 -30.69 3.23
N ALA A 148 -16.45 -30.81 2.84
CA ALA A 148 -17.08 -29.88 1.91
C ALA A 148 -17.13 -28.46 2.49
N GLY A 149 -17.44 -28.32 3.79
CA GLY A 149 -17.45 -27.05 4.49
C GLY A 149 -16.08 -26.38 4.58
N GLU A 150 -15.01 -27.14 4.81
CA GLU A 150 -13.64 -26.62 4.78
C GLU A 150 -13.27 -26.06 3.40
N LEU A 151 -13.54 -26.83 2.35
CA LEU A 151 -13.27 -26.43 0.96
C LEU A 151 -14.09 -25.20 0.56
N ALA A 152 -15.37 -25.15 0.95
CA ALA A 152 -16.23 -24.00 0.69
C ALA A 152 -15.68 -22.74 1.35
N ARG A 153 -15.28 -22.80 2.62
CA ARG A 153 -14.66 -21.67 3.33
C ARG A 153 -13.40 -21.18 2.61
N GLU A 154 -12.50 -22.09 2.25
CA GLU A 154 -11.26 -21.72 1.56
C GLU A 154 -11.55 -21.05 0.20
N ALA A 155 -12.51 -21.59 -0.55
CA ALA A 155 -12.92 -21.04 -1.83
C ALA A 155 -13.56 -19.65 -1.69
N ASP A 156 -14.46 -19.47 -0.73
CA ASP A 156 -15.15 -18.19 -0.49
C ASP A 156 -14.16 -17.11 -0.01
N GLU A 157 -13.23 -17.46 0.88
CA GLU A 157 -12.16 -16.55 1.30
C GLU A 157 -11.23 -16.18 0.15
N ALA A 158 -10.82 -17.17 -0.67
CA ALA A 158 -9.98 -16.93 -1.84
C ALA A 158 -10.69 -16.02 -2.84
N ARG A 159 -11.99 -16.23 -3.08
CA ARG A 159 -12.82 -15.40 -3.94
C ARG A 159 -12.93 -13.96 -3.42
N ALA A 160 -13.21 -13.77 -2.12
CA ALA A 160 -13.30 -12.44 -1.52
C ALA A 160 -11.96 -11.68 -1.62
N ARG A 161 -10.83 -12.37 -1.38
CA ARG A 161 -9.49 -11.78 -1.56
C ARG A 161 -9.19 -11.46 -3.02
N GLY A 162 -9.56 -12.35 -3.95
CA GLY A 162 -9.38 -12.15 -5.39
C GLY A 162 -10.13 -10.93 -5.91
N LEU A 163 -11.41 -10.79 -5.55
CA LEU A 163 -12.22 -9.62 -5.92
C LEU A 163 -11.63 -8.31 -5.38
N ALA A 164 -11.09 -8.33 -4.16
CA ALA A 164 -10.41 -7.17 -3.60
C ALA A 164 -9.13 -6.79 -4.38
N CYS A 165 -8.34 -7.79 -4.81
CA CYS A 165 -7.16 -7.57 -5.63
C CYS A 165 -7.52 -7.01 -7.02
N GLU A 166 -8.55 -7.56 -7.67
CA GLU A 166 -9.03 -7.07 -8.97
C GLU A 166 -9.53 -5.63 -8.87
N ALA A 167 -10.31 -5.30 -7.84
CA ALA A 167 -10.79 -3.95 -7.60
C ALA A 167 -9.63 -2.97 -7.36
N ALA A 168 -8.65 -3.33 -6.52
CA ALA A 168 -7.49 -2.50 -6.23
C ALA A 168 -6.59 -2.29 -7.47
N TYR A 169 -6.44 -3.32 -8.31
CA TYR A 169 -5.76 -3.16 -9.58
C TYR A 169 -6.53 -2.22 -10.51
N GLY A 170 -7.86 -2.38 -10.61
CA GLY A 170 -8.72 -1.53 -11.43
C GLY A 170 -8.66 -0.05 -11.05
N SER A 171 -8.59 0.28 -9.75
CA SER A 171 -8.47 1.66 -9.28
C SER A 171 -7.14 2.31 -9.68
N ILE A 172 -6.06 1.53 -9.72
CA ILE A 172 -4.73 2.03 -10.10
C ILE A 172 -4.52 2.02 -11.62
N ALA A 173 -5.09 1.03 -12.32
CA ALA A 173 -4.89 0.79 -13.74
C ALA A 173 -5.75 1.68 -14.63
N THR A 174 -6.85 2.26 -14.12
CA THR A 174 -7.69 3.16 -14.90
C THR A 174 -7.00 4.52 -14.99
N PRO A 175 -6.47 4.93 -16.15
CA PRO A 175 -5.89 6.26 -16.28
C PRO A 175 -7.01 7.29 -16.16
N LEU A 176 -6.73 8.39 -15.48
CA LEU A 176 -7.62 9.56 -15.43
C LEU A 176 -8.11 9.88 -16.85
N LYS A 177 -9.44 9.83 -17.06
CA LYS A 177 -10.07 10.49 -18.20
C LYS A 177 -9.79 11.98 -18.04
N ARG A 178 -8.74 12.45 -18.70
CA ARG A 178 -8.38 13.86 -18.77
C ARG A 178 -9.39 14.60 -19.64
#